data_AF-A0AA95K9J8-F1
#
_entry.id   AF-A0AA95K9J8-F1
#
_cell.length_a   1.000
_cell.length_b   1.000
_cell.length_c   1.000
_cell.angle_alpha   90.00
_cell.angle_beta   90.00
_cell.angle_gamma   90.00
#
_symmetry.space_group_name_H-M   'P 1'
#
loop_
_entity.id
_entity.type
_entity.pdbx_description
1 polymer ?
#
loop_
_entity_poly.entity_id
_entity_poly.type
_entity_poly.pdbx_seq_one_letter_code
_entity_poly.pdbx_strand_id
1 'polypeptide(L)'
;MKIFWETVLFYYLQEKKALIIDSINKEQDDYLLNVNELDYVRYKSDEAKVEPLEIYEDKMYVSSYEKMISAERFSRSYLVNQGISYKKNVIRFHIPFSGDKNLLGCSPSTKLVWTVEVEVSNQEITFEIINYNNNKEQISNDKDSIMRGILEQARNVSKDVNIYNSGINAQIKDAFEFRKRSLLKKNNVLASLGIPIKKSCNISSTFSVSALEKRKKISVVRPQVTESVFTPEPCLDKNTYEEILKLIHDVGKVFERLPSLYANKEEEHLRDHFLMMLEPNFAGSATGETFNKKGKTDILLRYDGHNVFIAECKFWRGKKGFLDTISQLLGYLTWRDSKAAVIMFVSNKDFTSVIKTSKDEITQHPNFIKFLGTKDDTWLNYIFHLNNDRNRLVNLAIMLYHIPK
;
A
#
# COMPACT_ATOMS: atom_id res chain seq x y z
N MET A 1 -8.02 15.53 34.46
CA MET A 1 -7.32 14.23 34.59
C MET A 1 -6.10 14.43 35.48
N LYS A 2 -5.64 13.38 36.15
CA LYS A 2 -4.36 13.40 36.89
C LYS A 2 -3.24 12.99 35.96
N ILE A 3 -2.37 13.93 35.59
CA ILE A 3 -1.31 13.61 34.63
C ILE A 3 -0.27 12.67 35.23
N PHE A 4 0.24 11.80 34.38
CA PHE A 4 1.30 10.84 34.63
C PHE A 4 1.06 9.92 35.85
N TRP A 5 -0.21 9.62 36.14
CA TRP A 5 -0.59 8.87 37.36
C TRP A 5 -1.69 7.84 37.17
N GLU A 6 -2.59 8.01 36.19
CA GLU A 6 -3.82 7.21 36.09
C GLU A 6 -3.58 5.76 35.67
N THR A 7 -2.65 5.51 34.74
CA THR A 7 -2.34 4.15 34.25
C THR A 7 -0.83 3.98 34.09
N VAL A 8 -0.29 2.78 34.29
CA VAL A 8 1.14 2.52 34.06
C VAL A 8 1.39 2.43 32.55
N LEU A 9 2.34 3.24 32.05
CA LEU A 9 2.68 3.33 30.62
C LEU A 9 3.01 1.97 30.01
N PHE A 10 3.70 1.10 30.76
CA PHE A 10 4.02 -0.25 30.32
C PHE A 10 2.77 -1.04 29.89
N TYR A 11 1.70 -1.05 30.70
CA TYR A 11 0.48 -1.79 30.39
C TYR A 11 -0.23 -1.21 29.17
N TYR A 12 -0.30 0.11 29.06
CA TYR A 12 -0.85 0.80 27.90
C TYR A 12 -0.14 0.39 26.59
N LEU A 13 1.19 0.39 26.59
CA LEU A 13 2.00 0.00 25.43
C LEU A 13 1.90 -1.51 25.11
N GLN A 14 1.80 -2.36 26.14
CA GLN A 14 1.57 -3.80 25.94
C GLN A 14 0.18 -4.08 25.36
N GLU A 15 -0.86 -3.39 25.81
CA GLU A 15 -2.22 -3.54 25.28
C GLU A 15 -2.29 -3.13 23.81
N LYS A 16 -1.76 -1.95 23.46
CA LYS A 16 -1.60 -1.50 22.07
C LYS A 16 -0.90 -2.55 21.21
N LYS A 17 0.23 -3.09 21.68
CA LYS A 17 0.95 -4.16 20.98
C LYS A 17 0.09 -5.41 20.82
N ALA A 18 -0.57 -5.85 21.90
CA ALA A 18 -1.38 -7.05 21.90
C ALA A 18 -2.53 -6.96 20.90
N LEU A 19 -3.16 -5.80 20.76
CA LEU A 19 -4.19 -5.55 19.75
C LEU A 19 -3.66 -5.72 18.33
N ILE A 20 -2.45 -5.22 18.05
CA ILE A 20 -1.84 -5.36 16.73
C ILE A 20 -1.46 -6.83 16.46
N ILE A 21 -0.87 -7.53 17.43
CA ILE A 21 -0.56 -8.95 17.30
C ILE A 21 -1.83 -9.79 17.12
N ASP A 22 -2.91 -9.48 17.85
CA ASP A 22 -4.20 -10.13 17.68
C ASP A 22 -4.80 -9.87 16.29
N SER A 23 -4.61 -8.65 15.74
CA SER A 23 -4.99 -8.36 14.35
C SER A 23 -4.24 -9.26 13.35
N ILE A 24 -2.95 -9.53 13.57
CA ILE A 24 -2.18 -10.48 12.74
C ILE A 24 -2.75 -11.89 12.87
N ASN A 25 -3.20 -12.30 14.06
CA ASN A 25 -3.76 -13.63 14.27
C ASN A 25 -5.13 -13.82 13.58
N LYS A 26 -5.94 -12.75 13.56
CA LYS A 26 -7.28 -12.69 12.94
C LYS A 26 -7.25 -12.49 11.42
N GLU A 27 -6.11 -12.09 10.87
CA GLU A 27 -5.92 -11.93 9.43
C GLU A 27 -6.13 -13.25 8.68
N GLN A 28 -6.50 -13.18 7.40
CA GLN A 28 -6.76 -14.38 6.62
C GLN A 28 -5.51 -15.24 6.45
N ASP A 29 -5.64 -16.54 6.74
CA ASP A 29 -4.56 -17.53 6.62
C ASP A 29 -3.89 -17.43 5.22
N ASP A 30 -4.68 -17.34 4.15
CA ASP A 30 -4.20 -17.24 2.75
C ASP A 30 -3.48 -15.90 2.46
N TYR A 31 -3.90 -14.80 3.09
CA TYR A 31 -3.27 -13.49 2.89
C TYR A 31 -1.87 -13.46 3.52
N LEU A 32 -1.74 -13.92 4.77
CA LEU A 32 -0.46 -13.95 5.48
C LEU A 32 0.60 -14.84 4.82
N LEU A 33 0.17 -15.87 4.09
CA LEU A 33 1.09 -16.76 3.37
C LEU A 33 1.68 -16.11 2.11
N ASN A 34 0.95 -15.20 1.46
CA ASN A 34 1.28 -14.64 0.16
C ASN A 34 1.76 -13.18 0.20
N VAL A 35 1.53 -12.47 1.29
CA VAL A 35 1.93 -11.06 1.44
C VAL A 35 3.46 -10.92 1.49
N ASN A 36 3.99 -9.81 0.94
CA ASN A 36 5.39 -9.44 1.11
C ASN A 36 5.65 -9.18 2.60
N GLU A 37 6.57 -9.96 3.17
CA GLU A 37 6.85 -9.93 4.61
C GLU A 37 7.38 -8.57 5.07
N LEU A 38 8.24 -7.94 4.27
CA LEU A 38 8.85 -6.65 4.62
C LEU A 38 7.81 -5.53 4.61
N ASP A 39 6.95 -5.50 3.59
CA ASP A 39 5.92 -4.48 3.46
C ASP A 39 4.84 -4.64 4.55
N TYR A 40 4.43 -5.89 4.82
CA TYR A 40 3.42 -6.17 5.84
C TYR A 40 3.90 -5.88 7.26
N VAL A 41 5.12 -6.30 7.60
CA VAL A 41 5.73 -6.00 8.90
C VAL A 41 5.90 -4.50 9.07
N ARG A 42 6.32 -3.77 8.03
CA ARG A 42 6.42 -2.31 8.07
C ARG A 42 5.05 -1.67 8.31
N TYR A 43 4.02 -2.06 7.56
CA TYR A 43 2.65 -1.57 7.72
C TYR A 43 2.15 -1.75 9.16
N LYS A 44 2.25 -2.98 9.71
CA LYS A 44 1.82 -3.28 11.08
C LYS A 44 2.67 -2.61 12.15
N SER A 45 3.96 -2.43 11.90
CA SER A 45 4.85 -1.71 12.81
C SER A 45 4.52 -0.22 12.86
N ASP A 46 4.19 0.39 11.71
CA ASP A 46 3.77 1.78 11.65
C ASP A 46 2.41 1.99 12.34
N GLU A 47 1.48 1.03 12.22
CA GLU A 47 0.20 1.02 12.98
C GLU A 47 0.42 0.89 14.50
N ALA A 48 1.44 0.15 14.93
CA ALA A 48 1.76 -0.10 16.34
C ALA A 48 2.55 1.02 17.02
N LYS A 49 3.22 1.89 16.24
CA LYS A 49 4.00 3.01 16.78
C LYS A 49 3.10 3.98 17.54
N VAL A 50 3.65 4.52 18.63
CA VAL A 50 3.00 5.56 19.42
C VAL A 50 3.80 6.84 19.27
N GLU A 51 3.12 7.94 18.92
CA GLU A 51 3.78 9.24 18.80
C GLU A 51 4.20 9.73 20.21
N PRO A 52 5.51 9.97 20.44
CA PRO A 52 6.00 10.42 21.74
C PRO A 52 5.46 11.82 22.07
N LEU A 53 5.35 12.12 23.36
CA LEU A 53 4.92 13.44 23.82
C LEU A 53 6.02 14.48 23.61
N GLU A 54 5.64 15.61 23.05
CA GLU A 54 6.47 16.82 22.98
C GLU A 54 5.69 18.00 23.56
N ILE A 55 6.26 18.68 24.54
CA ILE A 55 5.63 19.82 25.23
C ILE A 55 6.30 21.10 24.74
N TYR A 56 5.51 22.06 24.24
CA TYR A 56 6.02 23.32 23.70
C TYR A 56 5.95 24.43 24.75
N GLU A 57 6.98 24.52 25.60
CA GLU A 57 7.09 25.55 26.64
C GLU A 57 7.15 26.98 26.05
N ASP A 58 7.78 27.13 24.89
CA ASP A 58 7.94 28.40 24.17
C ASP A 58 6.63 28.98 23.64
N LYS A 59 5.59 28.13 23.47
CA LYS A 59 4.27 28.51 22.97
C LYS A 59 3.22 28.65 24.08
N MET A 60 3.64 28.64 25.33
CA MET A 60 2.77 28.78 26.49
C MET A 60 2.10 30.16 26.52
N TYR A 61 0.80 30.21 26.81
CA TYR A 61 0.06 31.45 27.01
C TYR A 61 -0.87 31.39 28.22
N VAL A 62 -1.36 32.55 28.65
CA VAL A 62 -2.19 32.69 29.86
C VAL A 62 -3.52 33.34 29.56
N SER A 63 -4.53 32.94 30.33
CA SER A 63 -5.82 33.60 30.43
C SER A 63 -6.18 33.80 31.90
N SER A 64 -7.00 34.79 32.21
CA SER A 64 -7.44 35.05 33.58
C SER A 64 -8.95 35.19 33.64
N TYR A 65 -9.56 34.63 34.67
CA TYR A 65 -11.00 34.78 34.92
C TYR A 65 -11.29 34.73 36.43
N GLU A 66 -12.50 35.12 36.82
CA GLU A 66 -12.91 35.10 38.22
C GLU A 66 -13.69 33.83 38.55
N LYS A 67 -13.32 33.16 39.65
CA LYS A 67 -13.94 31.91 40.12
C LYS A 67 -14.27 32.02 41.60
N MET A 68 -15.39 31.43 42.01
CA MET A 68 -15.71 31.24 43.43
C MET A 68 -14.88 30.09 43.97
N ILE A 69 -13.97 30.37 44.90
CA ILE A 69 -13.09 29.38 45.54
C ILE A 69 -13.61 29.12 46.95
N SER A 70 -13.81 27.85 47.28
CA SER A 70 -14.27 27.41 48.60
C SER A 70 -13.26 27.75 49.70
N ALA A 71 -13.72 28.20 50.87
CA ALA A 71 -12.89 28.55 52.02
C ALA A 71 -11.90 27.44 52.42
N GLU A 72 -12.25 26.17 52.18
CA GLU A 72 -11.43 25.00 52.50
C GLU A 72 -10.15 24.91 51.65
N ARG A 73 -10.08 25.63 50.52
CA ARG A 73 -8.88 25.72 49.67
C ARG A 73 -7.92 26.83 50.10
N PHE A 74 -8.31 27.68 51.05
CA PHE A 74 -7.46 28.76 51.56
C PHE A 74 -6.51 28.24 52.64
N SER A 75 -5.31 28.80 52.69
CA SER A 75 -4.37 28.55 53.80
C SER A 75 -4.94 29.06 55.12
N ARG A 76 -4.50 28.46 56.24
CA ARG A 76 -4.86 28.88 57.61
C ARG A 76 -4.51 30.34 57.93
N SER A 77 -3.66 30.97 57.12
CA SER A 77 -3.31 32.39 57.24
C SER A 77 -4.40 33.35 56.75
N TYR A 78 -5.42 32.86 56.04
CA TYR A 78 -6.55 33.69 55.59
C TYR A 78 -7.71 33.60 56.58
N LEU A 79 -8.28 34.75 56.93
CA LEU A 79 -9.52 34.85 57.72
C LEU A 79 -10.72 34.56 56.82
N VAL A 80 -11.04 33.26 56.65
CA VAL A 80 -12.19 32.80 55.86
C VAL A 80 -13.13 31.94 56.69
N ASN A 81 -14.43 32.10 56.49
CA ASN A 81 -15.47 31.28 57.09
C ASN A 81 -15.65 29.96 56.31
N GLN A 82 -15.55 28.81 56.99
CA GLN A 82 -15.79 27.49 56.41
C GLN A 82 -17.20 27.38 55.80
N GLY A 83 -17.34 26.66 54.68
CA GLY A 83 -18.59 26.53 53.94
C GLY A 83 -18.95 27.71 53.02
N ILE A 84 -18.18 28.80 53.05
CA ILE A 84 -18.38 29.97 52.18
C ILE A 84 -17.36 29.95 51.02
N SER A 85 -17.78 30.36 49.82
CA SER A 85 -16.87 30.57 48.69
C SER A 85 -16.59 32.06 48.48
N TYR A 86 -15.35 32.39 48.10
CA TYR A 86 -14.89 33.75 47.85
C TYR A 86 -14.47 33.92 46.39
N LYS A 87 -14.83 35.04 45.78
CA LYS A 87 -14.44 35.36 44.40
C LYS A 87 -12.94 35.65 44.34
N LYS A 88 -12.21 34.93 43.49
CA LYS A 88 -10.76 35.12 43.27
C LYS A 88 -10.43 35.11 41.79
N ASN A 89 -9.38 35.87 41.44
CA ASN A 89 -8.79 35.82 40.11
C ASN A 89 -7.99 34.52 39.97
N VAL A 90 -8.26 33.75 38.92
CA VAL A 90 -7.59 32.51 38.60
C VAL A 90 -6.84 32.71 37.29
N ILE A 91 -5.54 32.43 37.33
CA ILE A 91 -4.68 32.45 36.15
C ILE A 91 -4.63 31.03 35.60
N ARG A 92 -5.11 30.88 34.38
CA ARG A 92 -5.17 29.63 33.65
C ARG A 92 -4.07 29.63 32.59
N PHE A 93 -3.15 28.68 32.73
CA PHE A 93 -2.01 28.47 31.86
C PHE A 93 -2.35 27.43 30.80
N HIS A 94 -2.04 27.73 29.54
CA HIS A 94 -2.29 26.87 28.38
C HIS A 94 -0.96 26.47 27.75
N ILE A 95 -0.73 25.17 27.60
CA ILE A 95 0.53 24.62 27.12
C ILE A 95 0.24 23.68 25.95
N PRO A 96 0.57 24.08 24.72
CA PRO A 96 0.45 23.20 23.56
C PRO A 96 1.38 21.99 23.66
N PHE A 97 0.93 20.84 23.18
CA PHE A 97 1.74 19.63 23.05
C PHE A 97 1.44 18.90 21.73
N SER A 98 2.34 18.00 21.34
CA SER A 98 2.12 17.04 20.25
C SER A 98 2.30 15.61 20.72
N GLY A 99 1.83 14.66 19.91
CA GLY A 99 1.83 13.23 20.20
C GLY A 99 0.51 12.72 20.78
N ASP A 100 0.52 11.49 21.30
CA ASP A 100 -0.70 10.83 21.78
C ASP A 100 -1.14 11.38 23.14
N LYS A 101 -2.33 12.01 23.19
CA LYS A 101 -2.91 12.57 24.42
C LYS A 101 -3.03 11.57 25.56
N ASN A 102 -3.22 10.28 25.26
CA ASN A 102 -3.43 9.25 26.28
C ASN A 102 -2.16 9.04 27.11
N LEU A 103 -1.00 9.38 26.56
CA LEU A 103 0.28 9.34 27.27
C LEU A 103 0.32 10.34 28.44
N LEU A 104 -0.47 11.42 28.41
CA LEU A 104 -0.55 12.36 29.53
C LEU A 104 -1.18 11.73 30.78
N GLY A 105 -2.01 10.70 30.64
CA GLY A 105 -2.52 9.92 31.76
C GLY A 105 -1.57 8.81 32.24
N CYS A 106 -0.52 8.52 31.46
CA CYS A 106 0.34 7.36 31.68
C CYS A 106 1.55 7.69 32.58
N SER A 107 1.72 6.94 33.66
CA SER A 107 2.90 6.99 34.52
C SER A 107 4.08 6.28 33.85
N PRO A 108 5.24 6.94 33.68
CA PRO A 108 6.45 6.30 33.14
C PRO A 108 7.04 5.28 34.13
N SER A 109 7.99 4.47 33.63
CA SER A 109 8.73 3.49 34.44
C SER A 109 9.61 4.17 35.51
N THR A 110 10.30 5.25 35.12
CA THR A 110 11.03 6.14 36.01
C THR A 110 10.16 7.36 36.26
N LYS A 111 9.51 7.42 37.43
CA LYS A 111 8.52 8.46 37.74
C LYS A 111 8.92 9.30 38.93
N LEU A 112 8.52 10.58 38.88
CA LEU A 112 8.42 11.40 40.08
C LEU A 112 7.19 10.99 40.90
N VAL A 113 7.29 11.10 42.24
CA VAL A 113 6.12 11.02 43.13
C VAL A 113 5.40 12.36 43.10
N TRP A 114 4.81 12.66 41.95
CA TRP A 114 4.21 13.95 41.65
C TRP A 114 3.10 13.78 40.61
N THR A 115 2.00 14.51 40.81
CA THR A 115 0.91 14.63 39.84
C THR A 115 0.20 15.96 40.06
N VAL A 116 -0.47 16.45 39.02
CA VAL A 116 -1.32 17.63 39.07
C VAL A 116 -2.58 17.36 38.27
N GLU A 117 -3.69 17.93 38.72
CA GLU A 117 -4.94 17.90 37.96
C GLU A 117 -4.89 18.96 36.87
N VAL A 118 -5.05 18.50 35.62
CA VAL A 118 -5.11 19.37 34.45
C VAL A 118 -6.35 19.08 33.62
N GLU A 119 -6.79 20.09 32.88
CA GLU A 119 -7.73 19.94 31.78
C GLU A 119 -6.93 19.75 30.48
N VAL A 120 -7.34 18.81 29.63
CA VAL A 120 -6.73 18.59 28.32
C VAL A 120 -7.80 18.75 27.25
N SER A 121 -7.62 19.73 26.38
CA SER A 121 -8.50 20.02 25.25
C SER A 121 -7.68 20.53 24.07
N ASN A 122 -8.07 20.20 22.84
CA ASN A 122 -7.43 20.73 21.62
C ASN A 122 -5.89 20.63 21.58
N GLN A 123 -5.31 19.53 22.10
CA GLN A 123 -3.83 19.35 22.19
C GLN A 123 -3.14 20.41 23.08
N GLU A 124 -3.85 20.91 24.08
CA GLU A 124 -3.33 21.82 25.08
C GLU A 124 -3.55 21.25 26.49
N ILE A 125 -2.53 21.35 27.32
CA ILE A 125 -2.58 21.08 28.76
C ILE A 125 -2.91 22.39 29.45
N THR A 126 -3.95 22.38 30.27
CA THR A 126 -4.44 23.55 30.98
C THR A 126 -4.41 23.32 32.48
N PHE A 127 -3.72 24.19 33.22
CA PHE A 127 -3.73 24.17 34.69
C PHE A 127 -4.01 25.56 35.28
N GLU A 128 -4.51 25.59 36.51
CA GLU A 128 -4.98 26.80 37.18
C GLU A 128 -4.13 27.12 38.41
N ILE A 129 -3.72 28.39 38.52
CA ILE A 129 -3.11 28.94 39.73
C ILE A 129 -4.04 30.02 40.28
N ILE A 130 -4.45 29.87 41.54
CA ILE A 130 -5.31 30.82 42.22
C ILE A 130 -4.46 32.00 42.71
N ASN A 131 -4.80 33.20 42.27
CA ASN A 131 -4.12 34.40 42.70
C ASN A 131 -4.71 34.92 44.01
N TYR A 132 -4.08 34.57 45.14
CA TYR A 132 -4.58 34.98 46.45
C TYR A 132 -4.22 36.41 46.85
N ASN A 133 -2.98 36.84 46.57
CA ASN A 133 -2.36 38.07 47.08
C ASN A 133 -1.71 38.97 46.00
N ASN A 134 -1.92 38.71 44.70
CA ASN A 134 -1.21 39.38 43.60
C ASN A 134 0.33 39.29 43.68
N ASN A 135 0.86 38.28 44.38
CA ASN A 135 2.29 38.08 44.47
C ASN A 135 2.81 37.40 43.20
N LYS A 136 3.44 38.20 42.33
CA LYS A 136 4.01 37.73 41.06
C LYS A 136 5.08 36.66 41.24
N GLU A 137 5.93 36.76 42.27
CA GLU A 137 6.99 35.78 42.52
C GLU A 137 6.41 34.42 42.91
N GLN A 138 5.39 34.41 43.76
CA GLN A 138 4.72 33.18 44.16
C GLN A 138 4.06 32.48 42.96
N ILE A 139 3.34 33.23 42.12
CA ILE A 139 2.71 32.69 40.90
C ILE A 139 3.76 32.14 39.94
N SER A 140 4.90 32.83 39.77
CA SER A 140 6.00 32.35 38.94
C SER A 140 6.59 31.06 39.49
N ASN A 141 6.87 30.99 40.79
CA ASN A 141 7.45 29.81 41.43
C ASN A 141 6.51 28.60 41.35
N ASP A 142 5.21 28.80 41.57
CA ASP A 142 4.20 27.75 41.43
C ASP A 142 4.12 27.25 39.97
N LYS A 143 4.12 28.17 39.00
CA LYS A 143 4.16 27.83 37.57
C LYS A 143 5.42 27.04 37.22
N ASP A 144 6.60 27.52 37.61
CA ASP A 144 7.89 26.90 37.28
C ASP A 144 8.03 25.51 37.94
N SER A 145 7.47 25.34 39.14
CA SER A 145 7.41 24.04 39.84
C SER A 145 6.54 23.04 39.07
N ILE A 146 5.33 23.44 38.68
CA ILE A 146 4.42 22.60 37.89
C ILE A 146 5.04 22.26 36.53
N MET A 147 5.59 23.26 35.83
CA MET A 147 6.23 23.07 34.52
C MET A 147 7.41 22.11 34.60
N ARG A 148 8.25 22.20 35.62
CA ARG A 148 9.36 21.26 35.83
C ARG A 148 8.86 19.82 35.95
N GLY A 149 7.81 19.61 36.75
CA GLY A 149 7.17 18.30 36.91
C GLY A 149 6.61 17.75 35.60
N ILE A 150 5.90 18.60 34.82
CA ILE A 150 5.35 18.23 33.51
C ILE A 150 6.48 17.84 32.55
N LEU A 151 7.50 18.68 32.39
CA LEU A 151 8.58 18.49 31.42
C LEU A 151 9.45 17.29 31.76
N GLU A 152 9.72 17.03 33.04
CA GLU A 152 10.50 15.87 33.46
C GLU A 152 9.73 14.56 33.23
N GLN A 153 8.46 14.50 33.63
CA GLN A 153 7.64 13.30 33.42
C GLN A 153 7.38 13.06 31.93
N ALA A 154 7.09 14.10 31.15
CA ALA A 154 6.94 13.99 29.70
C ALA A 154 8.21 13.43 29.04
N ARG A 155 9.40 13.90 29.45
CA ARG A 155 10.68 13.34 28.97
C ARG A 155 10.83 11.85 29.32
N ASN A 156 10.48 11.45 30.53
CA ASN A 156 10.54 10.05 30.94
C ASN A 156 9.55 9.18 30.15
N VAL A 157 8.33 9.66 29.93
CA VAL A 157 7.33 8.99 29.09
C VAL A 157 7.83 8.84 27.65
N SER A 158 8.34 9.92 27.05
CA SER A 158 8.85 9.88 25.68
C SER A 158 10.07 8.98 25.54
N LYS A 159 10.93 8.90 26.55
CA LYS A 159 12.03 7.93 26.59
C LYS A 159 11.52 6.48 26.54
N ASP A 160 10.55 6.14 27.38
CA ASP A 160 9.96 4.80 27.42
C ASP A 160 9.23 4.45 26.11
N VAL A 161 8.50 5.42 25.53
CA VAL A 161 7.85 5.28 24.22
C VAL A 161 8.87 5.05 23.11
N ASN A 162 9.98 5.78 23.12
CA ASN A 162 11.05 5.60 22.12
C ASN A 162 11.71 4.23 22.22
N ILE A 163 11.94 3.73 23.43
CA ILE A 163 12.44 2.37 23.66
C ILE A 163 11.44 1.35 23.07
N TYR A 164 10.15 1.50 23.38
CA TYR A 164 9.10 0.66 22.83
C TYR A 164 9.06 0.70 21.29
N ASN A 165 9.03 1.89 20.70
CA ASN A 165 8.98 2.09 19.24
C ASN A 165 10.22 1.52 18.54
N SER A 166 11.39 1.53 19.18
CA SER A 166 12.60 0.93 18.62
C SER A 166 12.52 -0.60 18.56
N GLY A 167 11.84 -1.23 19.52
CA GLY A 167 11.69 -2.68 19.61
C GLY A 167 10.47 -3.25 18.89
N ILE A 168 9.46 -2.43 18.57
CA ILE A 168 8.16 -2.91 18.06
C ILE A 168 8.29 -3.64 16.73
N ASN A 169 9.20 -3.19 15.85
CA ASN A 169 9.40 -3.81 14.54
C ASN A 169 9.88 -5.26 14.65
N ALA A 170 10.86 -5.52 15.52
CA ALA A 170 11.34 -6.87 15.78
C ALA A 170 10.22 -7.76 16.37
N GLN A 171 9.45 -7.22 17.32
CA GLN A 171 8.36 -7.96 17.95
C GLN A 171 7.21 -8.30 16.99
N ILE A 172 6.85 -7.37 16.10
CA ILE A 172 5.84 -7.59 15.05
C ILE A 172 6.33 -8.64 14.06
N LYS A 173 7.60 -8.55 13.65
CA LYS A 173 8.24 -9.53 12.75
C LYS A 173 8.19 -10.93 13.35
N ASP A 174 8.60 -11.09 14.60
CA ASP A 174 8.60 -12.38 15.29
C ASP A 174 7.18 -12.97 15.39
N ALA A 175 6.19 -12.14 15.71
CA ALA A 175 4.79 -12.55 15.77
C ALA A 175 4.26 -13.00 14.40
N PHE A 176 4.58 -12.26 13.33
CA PHE A 176 4.20 -12.60 11.96
C PHE A 176 4.86 -13.91 11.51
N GLU A 177 6.18 -14.06 11.69
CA GLU A 177 6.89 -15.29 11.34
C GLU A 177 6.36 -16.49 12.10
N PHE A 178 6.10 -16.35 13.41
CA PHE A 178 5.50 -17.41 14.22
C PHE A 178 4.14 -17.83 13.67
N ARG A 179 3.27 -16.87 13.35
CA ARG A 179 1.94 -17.14 12.77
C ARG A 179 2.07 -17.82 11.41
N LYS A 180 2.92 -17.33 10.52
CA LYS A 180 3.16 -17.90 9.18
C LYS A 180 3.67 -19.34 9.27
N ARG A 181 4.64 -19.63 10.15
CA ARG A 181 5.13 -20.99 10.41
C ARG A 181 4.03 -21.92 10.94
N SER A 182 3.17 -21.42 11.84
CA SER A 182 2.04 -22.18 12.36
C SER A 182 1.03 -22.54 11.26
N LEU A 183 0.75 -21.62 10.34
CA LEU A 183 -0.11 -21.85 9.17
C LEU A 183 0.48 -22.87 8.20
N LEU A 184 1.77 -22.78 7.90
CA LEU A 184 2.45 -23.77 7.05
C LEU A 184 2.39 -25.17 7.66
N LYS A 185 2.62 -25.30 8.98
CA LYS A 185 2.47 -26.58 9.69
C LYS A 185 1.03 -27.11 9.60
N LYS A 186 0.03 -26.27 9.85
CA LYS A 186 -1.39 -26.63 9.70
C LYS A 186 -1.72 -27.11 8.28
N ASN A 187 -1.25 -26.40 7.25
CA ASN A 187 -1.47 -26.78 5.86
C ASN A 187 -0.76 -28.11 5.50
N ASN A 188 0.45 -28.35 5.98
CA ASN A 188 1.14 -29.62 5.78
C ASN A 188 0.42 -30.79 6.44
N VAL A 189 -0.09 -30.59 7.67
CA VAL A 189 -0.91 -31.61 8.36
C VAL A 189 -2.20 -31.87 7.59
N LEU A 190 -2.91 -30.83 7.14
CA LEU A 190 -4.15 -31.01 6.37
C LEU A 190 -3.91 -31.66 5.00
N ALA A 191 -2.80 -31.34 4.33
CA ALA A 191 -2.39 -31.98 3.08
C ALA A 191 -2.07 -33.47 3.28
N SER A 192 -1.50 -33.84 4.43
CA SER A 192 -1.21 -35.24 4.78
C SER A 192 -2.46 -36.10 5.01
N LEU A 193 -3.63 -35.47 5.25
CA LEU A 193 -4.90 -36.19 5.45
C LEU A 193 -5.54 -36.66 4.13
N GLY A 194 -5.07 -36.20 2.96
CA GLY A 194 -5.58 -36.64 1.66
C GLY A 194 -7.06 -36.27 1.37
N ILE A 195 -7.66 -35.40 2.18
CA ILE A 195 -9.08 -35.00 2.09
C ILE A 195 -9.18 -33.53 1.65
N PRO A 196 -10.04 -33.19 0.67
CA PRO A 196 -10.19 -31.82 0.19
C PRO A 196 -10.73 -30.88 1.28
N ILE A 197 -10.01 -29.78 1.51
CA ILE A 197 -10.32 -28.79 2.56
C ILE A 197 -11.44 -27.86 2.07
N LYS A 198 -12.50 -27.73 2.88
CA LYS A 198 -13.59 -26.77 2.65
C LYS A 198 -13.08 -25.34 2.90
N LYS A 199 -12.99 -24.50 1.87
CA LYS A 199 -12.62 -23.08 2.00
C LYS A 199 -13.73 -22.29 2.69
N SER A 200 -13.40 -21.60 3.78
CA SER A 200 -14.29 -20.65 4.47
C SER A 200 -14.45 -19.39 3.62
N CYS A 201 -15.68 -19.07 3.22
CA CYS A 201 -16.01 -17.88 2.45
C CYS A 201 -16.13 -16.66 3.38
N ASN A 202 -15.18 -15.72 3.30
CA ASN A 202 -15.40 -14.30 3.61
C ASN A 202 -14.19 -13.48 3.14
N ILE A 203 -14.07 -13.22 1.84
CA ILE A 203 -12.95 -12.43 1.30
C ILE A 203 -13.46 -11.00 1.06
N SER A 204 -12.97 -10.06 1.86
CA SER A 204 -13.02 -8.63 1.53
C SER A 204 -11.97 -8.35 0.46
N SER A 205 -12.38 -7.60 -0.56
CA SER A 205 -11.68 -7.40 -1.82
C SER A 205 -10.54 -6.38 -1.71
N THR A 206 -9.33 -6.81 -1.36
CA THR A 206 -8.09 -6.09 -1.69
C THR A 206 -6.91 -7.05 -1.70
N PHE A 207 -6.33 -7.25 -2.90
CA PHE A 207 -5.08 -7.96 -3.16
C PHE A 207 -5.04 -9.45 -2.77
N SER A 208 -5.59 -10.28 -3.66
CA SER A 208 -5.32 -11.72 -3.70
C SER A 208 -4.44 -12.04 -4.92
N VAL A 209 -3.25 -12.61 -4.68
CA VAL A 209 -2.55 -13.42 -5.69
C VAL A 209 -2.90 -14.86 -5.39
N SER A 210 -3.74 -15.43 -6.25
CA SER A 210 -4.26 -16.79 -6.17
C SER A 210 -3.54 -17.69 -7.17
N ALA A 211 -3.00 -18.80 -6.69
CA ALA A 211 -2.64 -19.98 -7.49
C ALA A 211 -3.46 -21.15 -6.89
N LEU A 212 -4.39 -21.83 -7.54
CA LEU A 212 -4.78 -21.95 -8.95
C LEU A 212 -6.31 -21.79 -9.11
N GLU A 213 -6.68 -21.01 -10.12
CA GLU A 213 -7.83 -21.15 -11.02
C GLU A 213 -9.19 -21.61 -10.44
N LYS A 214 -9.96 -20.63 -9.94
CA LYS A 214 -11.25 -20.42 -10.62
C LYS A 214 -10.91 -19.63 -11.87
N ARG A 215 -10.99 -20.28 -13.03
CA ARG A 215 -11.00 -19.68 -14.37
C ARG A 215 -11.39 -18.21 -14.31
N LYS A 216 -10.44 -17.32 -14.54
CA LYS A 216 -10.65 -15.88 -14.32
C LYS A 216 -11.64 -15.40 -15.37
N LYS A 217 -12.78 -14.88 -14.90
CA LYS A 217 -13.80 -14.32 -15.78
C LYS A 217 -13.24 -13.01 -16.36
N ILE A 218 -13.01 -12.95 -17.66
CA ILE A 218 -12.61 -11.72 -18.34
C ILE A 218 -13.74 -10.70 -18.16
N SER A 219 -13.46 -9.59 -17.48
CA SER A 219 -14.44 -8.51 -17.30
C SER A 219 -14.40 -7.57 -18.49
N VAL A 220 -15.00 -7.96 -19.59
CA VAL A 220 -15.30 -7.00 -20.66
C VAL A 220 -16.34 -6.00 -20.12
N VAL A 221 -15.93 -4.74 -19.96
CA VAL A 221 -16.82 -3.66 -19.56
C VAL A 221 -17.62 -3.22 -20.79
N ARG A 222 -18.95 -3.30 -20.73
CA ARG A 222 -19.81 -2.55 -21.65
C ARG A 222 -19.74 -1.08 -21.25
N PRO A 223 -19.28 -0.14 -22.11
CA PRO A 223 -19.41 1.27 -21.81
C PRO A 223 -20.90 1.65 -21.73
N GLN A 224 -21.30 2.32 -20.65
CA GLN A 224 -22.57 3.05 -20.64
C GLN A 224 -22.40 4.30 -21.50
N VAL A 225 -23.18 4.40 -22.57
CA VAL A 225 -23.30 5.64 -23.34
C VAL A 225 -24.69 6.21 -23.09
N THR A 226 -24.71 7.42 -22.54
CA THR A 226 -25.82 8.36 -22.69
C THR A 226 -25.99 8.67 -24.17
N GLU A 227 -27.18 8.38 -24.68
CA GLU A 227 -27.70 8.68 -26.03
C GLU A 227 -27.56 7.58 -27.12
N SER A 228 -28.64 6.80 -27.22
CA SER A 228 -29.33 6.24 -28.41
C SER A 228 -28.58 5.38 -29.46
N VAL A 229 -29.12 4.17 -29.64
CA VAL A 229 -29.04 3.22 -30.78
C VAL A 229 -27.64 2.68 -31.16
N PHE A 230 -26.96 2.04 -30.22
CA PHE A 230 -25.92 1.07 -30.59
C PHE A 230 -25.73 0.04 -29.47
N THR A 231 -25.69 -1.26 -29.80
CA THR A 231 -25.23 -2.29 -28.88
C THR A 231 -23.71 -2.18 -28.73
N PRO A 232 -23.17 -1.76 -27.58
CA PRO A 232 -21.73 -1.60 -27.43
C PRO A 232 -21.03 -2.96 -27.52
N GLU A 233 -20.05 -3.05 -28.41
CA GLU A 233 -19.22 -4.24 -28.59
C GLU A 233 -18.15 -4.37 -27.49
N PRO A 234 -17.73 -5.61 -27.19
CA PRO A 234 -16.82 -5.90 -26.08
C PRO A 234 -15.45 -5.26 -26.26
N CYS A 235 -15.00 -4.44 -25.30
CA CYS A 235 -13.63 -3.96 -25.21
C CYS A 235 -12.96 -4.54 -23.96
N LEU A 236 -11.72 -5.01 -24.10
CA LEU A 236 -10.93 -5.50 -22.97
C LEU A 236 -10.72 -4.37 -21.96
N ASP A 237 -10.99 -4.61 -20.68
CA ASP A 237 -10.72 -3.62 -19.64
C ASP A 237 -9.21 -3.46 -19.41
N LYS A 238 -8.83 -2.34 -18.79
CA LYS A 238 -7.41 -2.01 -18.58
C LYS A 238 -6.71 -3.00 -17.64
N ASN A 239 -7.41 -3.48 -16.62
CA ASN A 239 -6.80 -4.39 -15.64
C ASN A 239 -6.52 -5.75 -16.26
N THR A 240 -7.48 -6.31 -17.01
CA THR A 240 -7.25 -7.59 -17.72
C THR A 240 -6.12 -7.46 -18.75
N TYR A 241 -6.02 -6.34 -19.46
CA TYR A 241 -4.89 -6.12 -20.38
C TYR A 241 -3.54 -6.10 -19.65
N GLU A 242 -3.44 -5.38 -18.54
CA GLU A 242 -2.21 -5.36 -17.73
C GLU A 242 -1.89 -6.75 -17.15
N GLU A 243 -2.89 -7.55 -16.78
CA GLU A 243 -2.72 -8.94 -16.34
C GLU A 243 -2.18 -9.85 -17.46
N ILE A 244 -2.71 -9.74 -18.69
CA ILE A 244 -2.23 -10.49 -19.85
C ILE A 244 -0.76 -10.14 -20.12
N LEU A 245 -0.44 -8.85 -20.16
CA LEU A 245 0.94 -8.40 -20.39
C LEU A 245 1.88 -8.86 -19.28
N LYS A 246 1.42 -8.85 -18.01
CA LYS A 246 2.21 -9.34 -16.88
C LYS A 246 2.51 -10.83 -17.01
N LEU A 247 1.55 -11.65 -17.42
CA LEU A 247 1.79 -13.08 -17.62
C LEU A 247 2.76 -13.33 -18.77
N ILE A 248 2.63 -12.60 -19.88
CA ILE A 248 3.62 -12.62 -20.98
C ILE A 248 5.00 -12.20 -20.46
N HIS A 249 5.07 -11.20 -19.56
CA HIS A 249 6.32 -10.77 -18.96
C HIS A 249 6.99 -11.86 -18.14
N ASP A 250 6.23 -12.49 -17.25
CA ASP A 250 6.73 -13.52 -16.37
C ASP A 250 7.25 -14.74 -17.18
N VAL A 251 6.53 -15.13 -18.24
CA VAL A 251 6.99 -16.21 -19.15
C VAL A 251 8.24 -15.80 -19.93
N GLY A 252 8.32 -14.56 -20.42
CA GLY A 252 9.50 -14.07 -21.14
C GLY A 252 10.76 -14.06 -20.26
N LYS A 253 10.64 -13.68 -18.99
CA LYS A 253 11.73 -13.77 -18.00
C LYS A 253 12.19 -15.22 -17.75
N VAL A 254 11.28 -16.20 -17.84
CA VAL A 254 11.66 -17.62 -17.73
C VAL A 254 12.55 -18.05 -18.89
N PHE A 255 12.30 -17.54 -20.11
CA PHE A 255 13.18 -17.83 -21.25
C PHE A 255 14.60 -17.32 -21.03
N GLU A 256 14.75 -16.13 -20.43
CA GLU A 256 16.05 -15.55 -20.10
C GLU A 256 16.79 -16.34 -19.01
N ARG A 257 16.05 -16.91 -18.05
CA ARG A 257 16.60 -17.71 -16.93
C ARG A 257 16.99 -19.14 -17.31
N LEU A 258 16.35 -19.72 -18.32
CA LEU A 258 16.56 -21.11 -18.73
C LEU A 258 17.03 -21.21 -20.19
N PRO A 259 18.15 -20.55 -20.55
CA PRO A 259 18.58 -20.40 -21.93
C PRO A 259 18.79 -21.72 -22.68
N SER A 260 19.29 -22.74 -21.98
CA SER A 260 19.54 -24.07 -22.56
C SER A 260 18.28 -24.77 -23.07
N LEU A 261 17.10 -24.47 -22.51
CA LEU A 261 15.83 -25.07 -22.94
C LEU A 261 15.25 -24.38 -24.18
N TYR A 262 15.59 -23.11 -24.38
CA TYR A 262 14.94 -22.23 -25.36
C TYR A 262 15.83 -21.80 -26.53
N ALA A 263 17.14 -22.07 -26.50
CA ALA A 263 18.11 -21.59 -27.50
C ALA A 263 17.79 -21.93 -28.97
N ASN A 264 17.22 -23.12 -29.22
CA ASN A 264 16.92 -23.62 -30.57
C ASN A 264 15.41 -23.60 -30.90
N LYS A 265 14.64 -22.75 -30.22
CA LYS A 265 13.20 -22.63 -30.43
C LYS A 265 12.88 -21.56 -31.46
N GLU A 266 12.11 -21.95 -32.46
CA GLU A 266 11.49 -21.01 -33.41
C GLU A 266 10.38 -20.17 -32.76
N GLU A 267 9.96 -19.09 -33.44
CA GLU A 267 8.92 -18.15 -32.97
C GLU A 267 7.63 -18.87 -32.58
N GLU A 268 7.24 -19.89 -33.36
CA GLU A 268 6.05 -20.70 -33.14
C GLU A 268 6.11 -21.47 -31.81
N HIS A 269 7.27 -22.03 -31.48
CA HIS A 269 7.47 -22.78 -30.24
C HIS A 269 7.40 -21.85 -29.03
N LEU A 270 8.03 -20.68 -29.09
CA LEU A 270 8.03 -19.72 -27.99
C LEU A 270 6.63 -19.12 -27.77
N ARG A 271 5.92 -18.84 -28.87
CA ARG A 271 4.50 -18.47 -28.82
C ARG A 271 3.66 -19.54 -28.13
N ASP A 272 3.84 -20.82 -28.46
CA ASP A 272 3.07 -21.91 -27.87
C ASP A 272 3.30 -22.03 -26.35
N HIS A 273 4.47 -21.66 -25.84
CA HIS A 273 4.71 -21.57 -24.39
C HIS A 273 3.90 -20.43 -23.74
N PHE A 274 3.76 -19.27 -24.40
CA PHE A 274 2.86 -18.22 -23.91
C PHE A 274 1.42 -18.70 -23.92
N LEU A 275 0.96 -19.38 -24.98
CA LEU A 275 -0.40 -19.93 -25.07
C LEU A 275 -0.67 -20.95 -23.97
N MET A 276 0.27 -21.88 -23.71
CA MET A 276 0.15 -22.87 -22.64
C MET A 276 -0.06 -22.24 -21.25
N MET A 277 0.45 -21.02 -21.03
CA MET A 277 0.26 -20.28 -19.80
C MET A 277 -0.98 -19.39 -19.83
N LEU A 278 -1.26 -18.73 -20.95
CA LEU A 278 -2.41 -17.84 -21.13
C LEU A 278 -3.73 -18.61 -21.13
N GLU A 279 -3.80 -19.75 -21.82
CA GLU A 279 -5.04 -20.52 -21.96
C GLU A 279 -5.63 -20.93 -20.60
N PRO A 280 -4.94 -21.63 -19.68
CA PRO A 280 -5.54 -22.01 -18.40
C PRO A 280 -5.95 -20.81 -17.51
N ASN A 281 -5.14 -19.74 -17.56
CA ASN A 281 -5.36 -18.56 -16.73
C ASN A 281 -6.61 -17.76 -17.14
N PHE A 282 -7.06 -17.90 -18.40
CA PHE A 282 -8.15 -17.11 -18.98
C PHE A 282 -9.27 -17.95 -19.64
N ALA A 283 -9.11 -19.26 -19.83
CA ALA A 283 -10.09 -20.14 -20.45
C ALA A 283 -11.04 -20.73 -19.41
N GLY A 284 -12.19 -20.07 -19.19
CA GLY A 284 -13.28 -20.76 -18.53
C GLY A 284 -14.49 -19.97 -18.06
N SER A 285 -14.82 -18.87 -18.73
CA SER A 285 -16.19 -18.40 -18.76
C SER A 285 -16.93 -19.20 -19.84
N ALA A 286 -18.15 -19.67 -19.57
CA ALA A 286 -18.98 -20.43 -20.52
C ALA A 286 -19.51 -19.55 -21.69
N THR A 287 -18.68 -18.64 -22.21
CA THR A 287 -19.05 -17.49 -23.05
C THR A 287 -18.12 -17.28 -24.27
N GLY A 288 -17.38 -18.30 -24.72
CA GLY A 288 -16.67 -18.24 -26.01
C GLY A 288 -15.35 -17.45 -26.02
N GLU A 289 -14.73 -17.27 -24.85
CA GLU A 289 -13.40 -16.68 -24.72
C GLU A 289 -12.32 -17.72 -25.02
N THR A 290 -11.53 -17.51 -26.07
CA THR A 290 -10.48 -18.47 -26.45
C THR A 290 -9.28 -17.74 -27.03
N PHE A 291 -8.09 -18.13 -26.56
CA PHE A 291 -6.87 -17.76 -27.23
C PHE A 291 -6.72 -18.60 -28.50
N ASN A 292 -6.66 -17.94 -29.65
CA ASN A 292 -6.59 -18.61 -30.96
C ASN A 292 -5.40 -18.11 -31.76
N LYS A 293 -4.96 -18.94 -32.72
CA LYS A 293 -3.99 -18.58 -33.76
C LYS A 293 -4.76 -17.95 -34.94
N LYS A 294 -4.34 -16.78 -35.43
CA LYS A 294 -4.84 -16.18 -36.69
C LYS A 294 -3.81 -16.35 -37.80
N GLY A 295 -2.54 -16.11 -37.48
CA GLY A 295 -1.36 -16.47 -38.28
C GLY A 295 -0.42 -17.45 -37.56
N LYS A 296 0.81 -17.58 -38.09
CA LYS A 296 1.82 -18.51 -37.58
C LYS A 296 2.50 -18.06 -36.28
N THR A 297 2.39 -16.80 -35.89
CA THR A 297 3.16 -16.23 -34.77
C THR A 297 2.31 -15.44 -33.78
N ASP A 298 1.00 -15.37 -34.03
CA ASP A 298 0.11 -14.45 -33.33
C ASP A 298 -0.58 -15.13 -32.15
N ILE A 299 -0.84 -14.35 -31.11
CA ILE A 299 -1.66 -14.70 -29.95
C ILE A 299 -2.89 -13.79 -29.98
N LEU A 300 -4.09 -14.35 -30.12
CA LEU A 300 -5.32 -13.57 -30.17
C LEU A 300 -6.27 -14.00 -29.09
N LEU A 301 -6.81 -13.04 -28.33
CA LEU A 301 -7.93 -13.27 -27.43
C LEU A 301 -9.22 -12.87 -28.12
N ARG A 302 -10.16 -13.80 -28.22
CA ARG A 302 -11.52 -13.54 -28.71
C ARG A 302 -12.54 -13.52 -27.58
N TYR A 303 -13.56 -12.68 -27.69
CA TYR A 303 -14.74 -12.62 -26.83
C TYR A 303 -15.98 -12.43 -27.71
N ASP A 304 -16.98 -13.31 -27.59
CA ASP A 304 -18.26 -13.23 -28.34
C ASP A 304 -18.08 -13.03 -29.86
N GLY A 305 -17.08 -13.71 -30.46
CA GLY A 305 -16.77 -13.61 -31.90
C GLY A 305 -15.89 -12.43 -32.32
N HIS A 306 -15.57 -11.50 -31.41
CA HIS A 306 -14.72 -10.33 -31.67
C HIS A 306 -13.31 -10.51 -31.12
N ASN A 307 -12.29 -9.97 -31.80
CA ASN A 307 -10.95 -9.89 -31.22
C ASN A 307 -10.94 -8.74 -30.20
N VAL A 308 -10.31 -8.98 -29.04
CA VAL A 308 -10.21 -7.98 -27.97
C VAL A 308 -8.76 -7.72 -27.53
N PHE A 309 -7.84 -8.60 -27.95
CA PHE A 309 -6.39 -8.43 -27.80
C PHE A 309 -5.65 -9.23 -28.86
N ILE A 310 -4.57 -8.63 -29.40
CA ILE A 310 -3.67 -9.26 -30.37
C ILE A 310 -2.23 -9.03 -29.91
N ALA A 311 -1.43 -10.09 -29.90
CA ALA A 311 0.01 -10.00 -29.76
C ALA A 311 0.74 -10.70 -30.92
N GLU A 312 1.82 -10.09 -31.40
CA GLU A 312 2.67 -10.62 -32.46
C GLU A 312 4.04 -11.00 -31.88
N CYS A 313 4.46 -12.25 -32.05
CA CYS A 313 5.77 -12.73 -31.63
C CYS A 313 6.76 -12.73 -32.82
N LYS A 314 7.96 -12.19 -32.63
CA LYS A 314 8.97 -12.13 -33.71
C LYS A 314 10.40 -12.14 -33.20
N PHE A 315 11.32 -12.77 -33.91
CA PHE A 315 12.75 -12.55 -33.68
C PHE A 315 13.18 -11.18 -34.18
N TRP A 316 14.00 -10.51 -33.39
CA TRP A 316 14.66 -9.29 -33.78
C TRP A 316 15.61 -9.54 -34.94
N ARG A 317 15.37 -8.84 -36.07
CA ARG A 317 16.21 -8.87 -37.27
C ARG A 317 16.74 -7.48 -37.64
N GLY A 318 16.71 -6.55 -36.69
CA GLY A 318 17.06 -5.14 -36.87
C GLY A 318 15.85 -4.22 -36.98
N LYS A 319 16.12 -2.91 -37.03
CA LYS A 319 15.13 -1.84 -36.93
C LYS A 319 14.00 -1.90 -37.96
N LYS A 320 14.32 -2.24 -39.21
CA LYS A 320 13.31 -2.32 -40.28
C LYS A 320 12.30 -3.43 -39.97
N GLY A 321 12.80 -4.63 -39.64
CA GLY A 321 11.93 -5.76 -39.27
C GLY A 321 11.08 -5.47 -38.02
N PHE A 322 11.60 -4.70 -37.08
CA PHE A 322 10.84 -4.26 -35.90
C PHE A 322 9.67 -3.33 -36.28
N LEU A 323 9.91 -2.29 -37.07
CA LEU A 323 8.85 -1.38 -37.53
C LEU A 323 7.84 -2.10 -38.44
N ASP A 324 8.31 -2.97 -39.32
CA ASP A 324 7.44 -3.80 -40.18
C ASP A 324 6.52 -4.70 -39.34
N THR A 325 7.01 -5.20 -38.20
CA THR A 325 6.21 -6.02 -37.27
C THR A 325 5.10 -5.21 -36.59
N ILE A 326 5.40 -3.96 -36.19
CA ILE A 326 4.37 -3.04 -35.66
C ILE A 326 3.33 -2.73 -36.74
N SER A 327 3.78 -2.44 -37.97
CA SER A 327 2.87 -2.20 -39.11
C SER A 327 2.00 -3.42 -39.42
N GLN A 328 2.56 -4.63 -39.40
CA GLN A 328 1.84 -5.89 -39.59
C GLN A 328 0.75 -6.06 -38.52
N LEU A 329 1.10 -5.87 -37.24
CA LEU A 329 0.16 -5.95 -36.12
C LEU A 329 -0.98 -4.93 -36.28
N LEU A 330 -0.66 -3.66 -36.54
CA LEU A 330 -1.66 -2.60 -36.75
C LEU A 330 -2.56 -2.88 -37.98
N GLY A 331 -2.06 -3.60 -38.99
CA GLY A 331 -2.85 -4.05 -40.13
C GLY A 331 -3.87 -5.13 -39.80
N TYR A 332 -3.67 -5.89 -38.72
CA TYR A 332 -4.63 -6.89 -38.26
C TYR A 332 -5.67 -6.35 -37.29
N LEU A 333 -5.41 -5.19 -36.69
CA LEU A 333 -6.33 -4.53 -35.78
C LEU A 333 -7.52 -3.97 -36.56
N THR A 334 -8.70 -4.21 -36.04
CA THR A 334 -9.94 -3.59 -36.50
C THR A 334 -10.19 -2.30 -35.71
N TRP A 335 -11.16 -1.49 -36.13
CA TRP A 335 -11.53 -0.23 -35.45
C TRP A 335 -11.88 -0.37 -33.96
N ARG A 336 -12.09 -1.61 -33.49
CA ARG A 336 -12.51 -1.96 -32.13
C ARG A 336 -11.37 -2.48 -31.25
N ASP A 337 -10.25 -2.86 -31.85
CA ASP A 337 -9.09 -3.39 -31.15
C ASP A 337 -8.23 -2.25 -30.59
N SER A 338 -8.40 -1.93 -29.31
CA SER A 338 -7.69 -0.82 -28.65
C SER A 338 -6.42 -1.23 -27.90
N LYS A 339 -6.10 -2.52 -27.85
CA LYS A 339 -5.03 -3.07 -26.98
C LYS A 339 -4.28 -4.20 -27.67
N ALA A 340 -2.97 -4.02 -27.79
CA ALA A 340 -2.11 -4.96 -28.49
C ALA A 340 -0.71 -5.05 -27.87
N ALA A 341 0.07 -6.04 -28.30
CA ALA A 341 1.47 -6.20 -27.91
C ALA A 341 2.36 -6.71 -29.06
N VAL A 342 3.64 -6.35 -29.03
CA VAL A 342 4.69 -6.95 -29.85
C VAL A 342 5.73 -7.55 -28.93
N ILE A 343 5.98 -8.84 -29.10
CA ILE A 343 6.93 -9.62 -28.31
C ILE A 343 8.15 -9.90 -29.20
N MET A 344 9.28 -9.31 -28.85
CA MET A 344 10.52 -9.41 -29.60
C MET A 344 11.50 -10.35 -28.90
N PHE A 345 11.91 -11.42 -29.59
CA PHE A 345 12.96 -12.32 -29.16
C PHE A 345 14.30 -11.86 -29.71
N VAL A 346 15.29 -11.65 -28.85
CA VAL A 346 16.58 -11.06 -29.24
C VAL A 346 17.70 -12.06 -28.98
N SER A 347 18.35 -12.52 -30.05
CA SER A 347 19.54 -13.39 -29.96
C SER A 347 20.87 -12.63 -30.01
N ASN A 348 20.82 -11.30 -30.08
CA ASN A 348 22.00 -10.45 -30.14
C ASN A 348 22.73 -10.45 -28.80
N LYS A 349 24.05 -10.70 -28.81
CA LYS A 349 24.90 -10.63 -27.62
C LYS A 349 24.84 -9.26 -26.93
N ASP A 350 24.71 -8.18 -27.70
CA ASP A 350 24.49 -6.83 -27.18
C ASP A 350 22.98 -6.49 -27.15
N PHE A 351 22.31 -7.00 -26.11
CA PHE A 351 20.88 -6.78 -25.89
C PHE A 351 20.55 -5.32 -25.52
N THR A 352 21.46 -4.64 -24.82
CA THR A 352 21.25 -3.24 -24.38
C THR A 352 21.15 -2.30 -25.56
N SER A 353 22.00 -2.47 -26.57
CA SER A 353 21.92 -1.72 -27.83
C SER A 353 20.60 -1.92 -28.56
N VAL A 354 20.04 -3.15 -28.53
CA VAL A 354 18.73 -3.45 -29.14
C VAL A 354 17.58 -2.73 -28.42
N ILE A 355 17.57 -2.70 -27.09
CA ILE A 355 16.55 -1.96 -26.32
C ILE A 355 16.61 -0.47 -26.67
N LYS A 356 17.82 0.12 -26.69
CA LYS A 356 18.01 1.52 -27.03
C LYS A 356 17.54 1.82 -28.46
N THR A 357 17.99 1.02 -29.43
CA THR A 357 17.57 1.15 -30.84
C THR A 357 16.05 1.04 -30.98
N SER A 358 15.39 0.15 -30.23
CA SER A 358 13.94 0.01 -30.25
C SER A 358 13.22 1.26 -29.73
N LYS A 359 13.72 1.86 -28.64
CA LYS A 359 13.18 3.12 -28.07
C LYS A 359 13.34 4.29 -29.03
N ASP A 360 14.46 4.37 -29.74
CA ASP A 360 14.74 5.48 -30.65
C ASP A 360 13.92 5.34 -31.94
N GLU A 361 13.95 4.17 -32.58
CA GLU A 361 13.35 3.95 -33.91
C GLU A 361 11.81 3.87 -33.86
N ILE A 362 11.20 3.45 -32.75
CA ILE A 362 9.74 3.35 -32.66
C ILE A 362 9.03 4.70 -32.86
N THR A 363 9.69 5.79 -32.48
CA THR A 363 9.16 7.15 -32.64
C THR A 363 9.04 7.57 -34.11
N GLN A 364 9.76 6.88 -35.01
CA GLN A 364 9.73 7.11 -36.45
C GLN A 364 8.58 6.37 -37.14
N HIS A 365 7.84 5.52 -36.42
CA HIS A 365 6.71 4.81 -37.01
C HIS A 365 5.57 5.80 -37.33
N PRO A 366 4.97 5.77 -38.54
CA PRO A 366 3.98 6.77 -38.97
C PRO A 366 2.74 6.84 -38.06
N ASN A 367 2.40 5.73 -37.40
CA ASN A 367 1.28 5.62 -36.48
C ASN A 367 1.60 5.98 -35.01
N PHE A 368 2.84 6.33 -34.67
CA PHE A 368 3.23 6.65 -33.30
C PHE A 368 2.59 7.94 -32.82
N ILE A 369 2.09 7.96 -31.57
CA ILE A 369 1.55 9.16 -30.93
C ILE A 369 2.37 9.55 -29.71
N LYS A 370 2.53 8.63 -28.75
CA LYS A 370 3.11 8.96 -27.45
C LYS A 370 3.74 7.77 -26.75
N PHE A 371 4.82 8.02 -26.01
CA PHE A 371 5.39 7.09 -25.04
C PHE A 371 4.72 7.24 -23.67
N LEU A 372 4.30 6.12 -23.07
CA LEU A 372 3.63 6.08 -21.77
C LEU A 372 4.55 5.73 -20.60
N GLY A 373 5.76 5.24 -20.88
CA GLY A 373 6.72 4.83 -19.85
C GLY A 373 7.08 3.35 -19.93
N THR A 374 8.02 2.97 -19.07
CA THR A 374 8.48 1.58 -18.90
C THR A 374 7.89 0.97 -17.65
N LYS A 375 7.53 -0.32 -17.69
CA LYS A 375 7.19 -1.12 -16.50
C LYS A 375 8.39 -1.92 -15.99
N ASP A 376 9.25 -2.32 -16.91
CA ASP A 376 10.57 -2.91 -16.70
C ASP A 376 11.49 -2.42 -17.83
N ASP A 377 12.80 -2.63 -17.74
CA ASP A 377 13.79 -2.17 -18.73
C ASP A 377 13.49 -2.69 -20.15
N THR A 378 12.83 -3.84 -20.26
CA THR A 378 12.45 -4.48 -21.53
C THR A 378 10.96 -4.43 -21.84
N TRP A 379 10.14 -3.75 -21.02
CA TRP A 379 8.71 -3.59 -21.22
C TRP A 379 8.35 -2.11 -21.37
N LEU A 380 8.07 -1.72 -22.61
CA LEU A 380 7.85 -0.35 -23.05
C LEU A 380 6.41 -0.16 -23.50
N ASN A 381 5.73 0.88 -23.02
CA ASN A 381 4.32 1.12 -23.36
C ASN A 381 4.15 2.40 -24.19
N TYR A 382 3.29 2.32 -25.20
CA TYR A 382 3.09 3.38 -26.18
C TYR A 382 1.61 3.53 -26.56
N ILE A 383 1.28 4.70 -27.10
CA ILE A 383 0.03 4.96 -27.81
C ILE A 383 0.34 5.12 -29.29
N PHE A 384 -0.41 4.38 -30.10
CA PHE A 384 -0.43 4.47 -31.55
C PHE A 384 -1.83 4.86 -32.02
N HIS A 385 -1.98 5.27 -33.28
CA HIS A 385 -3.29 5.29 -33.92
C HIS A 385 -3.46 4.14 -34.91
N LEU A 386 -4.71 3.78 -35.18
CA LEU A 386 -5.03 2.77 -36.18
C LEU A 386 -4.73 3.27 -37.60
N ASN A 387 -4.51 2.34 -38.53
CA ASN A 387 -4.41 2.65 -39.95
C ASN A 387 -5.72 3.29 -40.44
N ASN A 388 -5.60 4.38 -41.19
CA ASN A 388 -6.72 5.14 -41.76
C ASN A 388 -7.69 5.82 -40.76
N ASP A 389 -7.43 5.76 -39.44
CA ASP A 389 -8.21 6.49 -38.43
C ASP A 389 -7.30 7.01 -37.30
N ARG A 390 -6.96 8.31 -37.37
CA ARG A 390 -6.08 8.98 -36.40
C ARG A 390 -6.75 9.24 -35.04
N ASN A 391 -8.08 9.21 -34.97
CA ASN A 391 -8.80 9.45 -33.73
C ASN A 391 -8.91 8.18 -32.87
N ARG A 392 -8.55 7.02 -33.44
CA ARG A 392 -8.59 5.73 -32.74
C ARG A 392 -7.22 5.37 -32.20
N LEU A 393 -7.13 5.43 -30.87
CA LEU A 393 -5.92 5.12 -30.13
C LEU A 393 -5.81 3.62 -29.84
N VAL A 394 -4.59 3.10 -29.98
CA VAL A 394 -4.19 1.74 -29.68
C VAL A 394 -3.11 1.80 -28.60
N ASN A 395 -3.36 1.14 -27.48
CA ASN A 395 -2.34 0.88 -26.47
C ASN A 395 -1.47 -0.28 -26.95
N LEU A 396 -0.19 0.00 -27.16
CA LEU A 396 0.78 -0.97 -27.64
C LEU A 396 1.88 -1.18 -26.60
N ALA A 397 2.04 -2.43 -26.16
CA ALA A 397 3.19 -2.85 -25.36
C ALA A 397 4.26 -3.49 -26.24
N ILE A 398 5.50 -3.02 -26.13
CA ILE A 398 6.67 -3.66 -26.73
C ILE A 398 7.44 -4.37 -25.63
N MET A 399 7.64 -5.67 -25.79
CA MET A 399 8.28 -6.52 -24.80
C MET A 399 9.45 -7.25 -25.43
N LEU A 400 10.67 -7.03 -24.93
CA LEU A 400 11.89 -7.63 -25.47
C LEU A 400 12.44 -8.68 -24.51
N TYR A 401 12.83 -9.85 -25.04
CA TYR A 401 13.42 -10.93 -24.24
C TYR A 401 14.69 -11.45 -24.90
N HIS A 402 15.75 -11.60 -24.12
CA HIS A 402 16.99 -12.16 -24.62
C HIS A 402 16.91 -13.69 -24.68
N ILE A 403 17.06 -14.25 -25.88
CA ILE A 403 17.09 -15.69 -26.11
C ILE A 403 18.45 -16.04 -26.71
N PRO A 404 19.41 -16.49 -25.89
CA PRO A 404 20.72 -16.85 -26.39
C PRO A 404 20.61 -18.09 -27.27
N LYS A 405 21.39 -18.09 -28.36
CA LYS A 405 21.54 -19.25 -29.25
C LYS A 405 22.67 -20.14 -28.79
#